data_AF-A0A960N878-F1
#
_entry.id   AF-A0A960N878-F1
#
_cell.length_a   1.000
_cell.length_b   1.000
_cell.length_c   1.000
_cell.angle_alpha   90.00
_cell.angle_beta   90.00
_cell.angle_gamma   90.00
#
_symmetry.space_group_name_H-M   'P 1'
#
loop_
_entity.id
_entity.type
_entity.pdbx_description
1 polymer ?
#
loop_
_entity_poly.entity_id
_entity_poly.type
_entity_poly.pdbx_seq_one_letter_code
_entity_poly.pdbx_strand_id
1 'polypeptide(L)'
;GGIIRYSQDPATQGKWFDGLCYVFDERVAVEVNHTDTHRIISHCQYCGVESARYRNCLDDTCHEQIFLCEACEGEHGSYCGPECRERAAALAPA
;
A
#
# COMPACT_ATOMS: atom_id res chain seq x y z
N GLY A 1 1.45 7.68 21.95
CA GLY A 1 0.16 8.42 21.93
C GLY A 1 -0.50 8.21 20.59
N GLY A 2 -1.58 8.94 20.27
CA GLY A 2 -2.23 8.89 18.94
C GLY A 2 -2.81 7.53 18.55
N ILE A 3 -2.89 7.27 17.24
CA ILE A 3 -3.47 6.06 16.63
C ILE A 3 -2.85 4.77 17.20
N ILE A 4 -1.53 4.74 17.41
CA ILE A 4 -0.84 3.57 17.96
C ILE A 4 -1.26 3.30 19.42
N ARG A 5 -1.43 4.34 20.25
CA ARG A 5 -1.95 4.15 21.62
C ARG A 5 -3.39 3.65 21.60
N TYR A 6 -4.20 4.13 20.65
CA TYR A 6 -5.59 3.69 20.47
C TYR A 6 -5.70 2.22 20.03
N SER A 7 -4.76 1.75 19.21
CA SER A 7 -4.60 0.32 18.86
C SER A 7 -4.22 -0.54 20.07
N GLN A 8 -3.29 -0.07 20.91
CA GLN A 8 -2.74 -0.83 22.05
C GLN A 8 -3.61 -0.84 23.31
N ASP A 9 -4.60 0.06 23.41
CA ASP A 9 -5.49 0.12 24.57
C ASP A 9 -6.41 -1.12 24.60
N PRO A 10 -6.38 -1.95 25.66
CA PRO A 10 -7.16 -3.18 25.73
C PRO A 10 -8.68 -2.97 25.64
N ALA A 11 -9.17 -1.79 26.02
CA ALA A 11 -10.60 -1.47 25.97
C ALA A 11 -11.06 -1.11 24.55
N THR A 12 -10.21 -0.50 23.74
CA THR A 12 -10.58 -0.03 22.39
C THR A 12 -10.07 -0.91 21.26
N GLN A 13 -8.87 -1.49 21.39
CA GLN A 13 -8.25 -2.38 20.40
C GLN A 13 -8.27 -1.83 18.96
N GLY A 14 -8.25 -0.50 18.81
CA GLY A 14 -8.35 0.15 17.51
C GLY A 14 -9.69 0.01 16.77
N LYS A 15 -10.76 -0.48 17.41
CA LYS A 15 -12.03 -0.95 16.78
C LYS A 15 -12.63 -0.07 15.67
N TRP A 16 -12.45 1.25 15.74
CA TRP A 16 -13.05 2.21 14.79
C TRP A 16 -12.08 2.74 13.74
N PHE A 17 -10.86 2.18 13.68
CA PHE A 17 -9.91 2.51 12.63
C PHE A 17 -10.16 1.61 11.42
N ASP A 18 -10.43 2.22 10.26
CA ASP A 18 -10.58 1.53 8.99
C ASP A 18 -9.30 1.62 8.16
N GLY A 19 -8.85 0.50 7.59
CA GLY A 19 -7.59 0.41 6.85
C GLY A 19 -6.37 0.20 7.74
N LEU A 20 -5.18 0.48 7.18
CA LEU A 20 -3.90 0.41 7.88
C LEU A 20 -3.37 1.82 8.13
N CYS A 21 -2.64 2.01 9.23
CA CYS A 21 -1.97 3.27 9.51
C CYS A 21 -0.62 3.30 8.79
N TYR A 22 -0.44 4.27 7.90
CA TYR A 22 0.85 4.54 7.29
C TYR A 22 1.89 4.92 8.36
N VAL A 23 3.09 4.33 8.28
CA VAL A 23 4.21 4.59 9.19
C VAL A 23 5.48 4.86 8.40
N PHE A 24 6.34 5.71 8.95
CA PHE A 24 7.55 6.21 8.27
C PHE A 24 8.77 5.32 8.57
N ASP A 25 8.62 4.03 8.36
CA ASP A 25 9.71 3.04 8.46
C ASP A 25 9.46 1.88 7.48
N GLU A 26 10.31 0.85 7.52
CA GLU A 26 10.29 -0.28 6.59
C GLU A 26 8.98 -1.06 6.58
N ARG A 27 8.13 -0.93 7.60
CA ARG A 27 6.83 -1.59 7.65
C ARG A 27 5.83 -0.96 6.68
N VAL A 28 6.00 0.32 6.35
CA VAL A 28 5.14 1.17 5.50
C VAL A 28 3.73 1.39 6.07
N ALA A 29 3.06 0.33 6.52
CA ALA A 29 1.76 0.39 7.13
C ALA A 29 1.61 -0.67 8.23
N VAL A 30 0.84 -0.35 9.27
CA VAL A 30 0.55 -1.27 10.38
C VAL A 30 -0.94 -1.38 10.61
N GLU A 31 -1.38 -2.58 11.00
CA GLU A 31 -2.75 -2.81 11.46
C GLU A 31 -2.99 -2.09 12.78
N VAL A 32 -4.13 -1.40 12.88
CA VAL A 32 -4.53 -0.65 14.07
C VAL A 32 -5.71 -1.32 14.77
N ASN A 33 -6.68 -1.78 13.98
CA ASN A 33 -7.88 -2.43 14.47
C ASN A 33 -7.64 -3.93 14.60
N HIS A 34 -7.60 -4.44 15.83
CA HIS A 34 -7.36 -5.86 16.14
C HIS A 34 -8.65 -6.63 16.48
N THR A 35 -9.80 -6.09 16.08
CA THR A 35 -11.12 -6.71 16.27
C THR A 35 -11.62 -7.35 14.98
N ASP A 36 -12.79 -7.99 15.05
CA ASP A 36 -13.47 -8.58 13.89
C ASP A 36 -14.03 -7.55 12.89
N THR A 37 -13.97 -6.25 13.21
CA THR A 37 -14.43 -5.17 12.33
C THR A 37 -13.34 -4.61 11.40
N HIS A 38 -12.10 -5.12 11.48
CA HIS A 38 -11.02 -4.64 10.62
C HIS A 38 -11.34 -4.86 9.14
N ARG A 39 -10.88 -3.94 8.28
CA ARG A 39 -11.08 -4.02 6.83
C ARG A 39 -10.00 -3.29 6.07
N ILE A 40 -9.72 -3.78 4.86
CA ILE A 40 -8.89 -3.09 3.87
C ILE A 40 -9.78 -2.06 3.16
N ILE A 41 -9.30 -0.84 2.99
CA ILE A 41 -10.04 0.25 2.31
C ILE A 41 -9.42 0.65 0.97
N SER A 42 -8.23 0.13 0.69
CA SER A 42 -7.44 0.40 -0.49
C SER A 42 -7.62 -0.69 -1.54
N HIS A 43 -7.48 -0.31 -2.80
CA HIS A 43 -7.72 -1.18 -3.94
C HIS A 43 -6.52 -1.19 -4.87
N CYS A 44 -6.24 -2.34 -5.48
CA CYS A 44 -5.22 -2.50 -6.50
C CYS A 44 -5.46 -1.52 -7.64
N GLN A 45 -4.42 -0.79 -8.03
CA GLN A 45 -4.47 0.21 -9.09
C GLN A 45 -4.96 -0.33 -10.44
N TYR A 46 -4.66 -1.59 -10.75
CA TYR A 46 -4.97 -2.18 -12.06
C TYR A 46 -6.33 -2.89 -12.12
N CYS A 47 -6.63 -3.72 -11.12
CA CYS A 47 -7.82 -4.57 -11.16
C CYS A 47 -8.91 -4.19 -10.14
N GLY A 48 -8.63 -3.23 -9.26
CA GLY A 48 -9.59 -2.77 -8.26
C GLY A 48 -9.89 -3.75 -7.12
N VAL A 49 -9.22 -4.91 -7.04
CA VAL A 49 -9.37 -5.82 -5.88
C VAL A 49 -8.80 -5.17 -4.62
N GLU A 50 -9.38 -5.44 -3.45
CA GLU A 50 -8.83 -4.97 -2.17
C GLU A 50 -7.35 -5.38 -2.02
N SER A 51 -6.50 -4.43 -1.66
CA SER A 51 -5.08 -4.66 -1.42
C SER A 51 -4.50 -3.61 -0.49
N ALA A 52 -3.84 -4.03 0.57
CA ALA A 52 -3.08 -3.16 1.47
C ALA A 52 -1.57 -3.10 1.12
N ARG A 53 -1.16 -3.75 0.02
CA ARG A 53 0.26 -3.83 -0.37
C ARG A 53 0.68 -2.56 -1.09
N TYR A 54 1.38 -1.70 -0.37
CA TYR A 54 2.06 -0.55 -0.94
C TYR A 54 3.23 -0.98 -1.84
N ARG A 55 3.36 -0.30 -2.97
CA ARG A 55 4.48 -0.38 -3.90
C ARG A 55 4.86 1.01 -4.37
N ASN A 56 6.15 1.26 -4.51
CA ASN A 56 6.62 2.46 -5.20
C ASN A 56 6.67 2.15 -6.69
N CYS A 57 6.27 3.11 -7.51
CA CYS A 57 6.49 3.06 -8.94
C CYS A 57 7.99 2.87 -9.22
N LEU A 58 8.34 1.88 -10.04
CA LEU A 58 9.71 1.56 -10.44
C LEU A 58 10.32 2.58 -11.41
N ASP A 59 9.53 3.56 -11.83
CA ASP A 59 10.06 4.72 -12.51
C ASP A 59 10.59 5.73 -11.48
N ASP A 60 11.91 5.86 -11.46
CA ASP A 60 12.67 6.73 -10.56
C ASP A 60 12.30 8.21 -10.66
N THR A 61 11.61 8.63 -11.73
CA THR A 61 11.14 10.02 -11.88
C THR A 61 9.72 10.25 -11.40
N CYS A 62 8.96 9.18 -11.16
CA CYS A 62 7.53 9.24 -10.82
C CYS A 62 7.30 9.39 -9.31
N HIS A 63 7.99 8.57 -8.50
CA HIS A 63 7.85 8.52 -7.03
C HIS A 63 6.43 8.26 -6.49
N GLU A 64 5.49 7.87 -7.35
CA GLU A 64 4.13 7.56 -6.91
C GLU A 64 4.10 6.25 -6.12
N GLN A 65 3.38 6.25 -5.01
CA GLN A 65 3.15 5.07 -4.20
C GLN A 65 1.74 4.55 -4.45
N ILE A 66 1.64 3.31 -4.89
CA ILE A 66 0.40 2.67 -5.35
C ILE A 66 0.07 1.45 -4.49
N PHE A 67 -1.19 1.04 -4.53
CA PHE A 67 -1.60 -0.27 -4.00
C PHE A 67 -1.62 -1.29 -5.12
N LEU A 68 -0.96 -2.43 -4.91
CA LEU A 68 -0.78 -3.44 -5.96
C LEU A 68 -0.93 -4.85 -5.40
N CYS A 69 -1.89 -5.62 -5.92
CA CYS A 69 -2.02 -7.03 -5.57
C CYS A 69 -0.89 -7.85 -6.21
N GLU A 70 -0.60 -9.03 -5.66
CA GLU A 70 0.50 -9.89 -6.13
C GLU A 70 0.36 -10.30 -7.60
N ALA A 71 -0.87 -10.57 -8.04
CA ALA A 71 -1.15 -10.94 -9.41
C ALA A 71 -0.79 -9.82 -10.40
N CYS A 72 -1.29 -8.60 -10.15
CA CYS A 72 -0.98 -7.44 -11.00
C CYS A 72 0.48 -7.01 -10.92
N GLU A 73 1.14 -7.20 -9.78
CA GLU A 73 2.59 -6.97 -9.67
C GLU A 73 3.38 -7.92 -10.55
N GLY A 74 3.02 -9.21 -10.59
CA GLY A 74 3.65 -10.18 -11.48
C GLY A 74 3.40 -9.91 -12.97
N GLU A 75 2.22 -9.37 -13.32
CA GLU A 75 1.84 -9.10 -14.71
C GLU A 75 2.37 -7.77 -15.25
N HIS A 76 2.25 -6.70 -14.47
CA HIS A 76 2.56 -5.34 -14.94
C HIS A 76 3.87 -4.79 -14.37
N GLY A 77 4.46 -5.46 -13.37
CA GLY A 77 5.50 -4.89 -12.53
C GLY A 77 4.95 -3.84 -11.56
N SER A 78 5.82 -3.29 -10.71
CA SER A 78 5.45 -2.20 -9.80
C SER A 78 5.48 -0.84 -10.51
N TYR A 79 4.67 -0.67 -11.56
CA TYR A 79 4.48 0.63 -12.22
C TYR A 79 3.09 1.17 -11.91
N CYS A 80 2.92 2.50 -11.86
CA CYS A 80 1.59 3.10 -11.67
C CYS A 80 0.77 3.12 -12.97
N GLY A 81 1.41 2.91 -14.12
CA GLY A 81 0.76 2.89 -15.42
C GLY A 81 1.73 2.54 -16.55
N PRO A 82 1.21 2.34 -17.78
CA PRO A 82 2.02 1.97 -18.94
C PRO A 82 3.08 3.04 -19.29
N GLU A 83 2.76 4.33 -19.14
CA GLU A 83 3.68 5.43 -19.44
C GLU A 83 4.95 5.39 -18.58
N CYS A 84 4.82 5.10 -17.27
CA CYS A 84 5.96 4.97 -16.36
C CYS A 84 6.80 3.74 -16.69
N ARG A 85 6.18 2.64 -17.11
CA ARG A 85 6.88 1.44 -17.56
C ARG A 85 7.70 1.69 -18.82
N GLU A 86 7.13 2.39 -19.79
CA GLU A 86 7.82 2.77 -21.03
C GLU A 86 8.98 3.73 -20.75
N ARG A 87 8.77 4.73 -19.89
CA ARG A 87 9.81 5.69 -19.49
C ARG A 87 10.97 5.00 -18.77
N ALA A 88 10.69 4.09 -17.83
CA ALA A 88 11.72 3.33 -17.14
C ALA A 88 12.50 2.42 -18.09
N ALA A 89 11.83 1.78 -19.06
CA ALA A 89 12.49 0.93 -20.06
C ALA A 89 13.41 1.75 -20.99
N ALA A 90 13.03 2.96 -21.36
CA ALA A 90 13.85 3.85 -22.19
C ALA A 90 15.12 4.36 -21.47
N LEU A 91 15.11 4.36 -20.13
CA LEU A 91 16.23 4.79 -19.29
C LEU A 91 17.11 3.64 -18.81
N ALA A 92 16.73 2.38 -19.08
CA ALA A 92 17.51 1.21 -18.67
C ALA A 92 18.81 1.14 -19.48
N PRO A 93 19.99 0.99 -18.82
CA PRO A 93 21.24 0.78 -19.52
C PRO A 93 21.19 -0.54 -20.31
N ALA A 94 21.76 -0.52 -21.52
CA ALA A 94 21.86 -1.68 -22.43
C ALA A 94 22.73 -2.81 -21.87
#